data_AF-A0A6G1SH12-F1
#
_entry.id   AF-A0A6G1SH12-F1
#
_cell.length_a   1.000
_cell.length_b   1.000
_cell.length_c   1.000
_cell.angle_alpha   90.00
_cell.angle_beta   90.00
_cell.angle_gamma   90.00
#
_symmetry.space_group_name_H-M   'P 1'
#
loop_
_entity.id
_entity.type
_entity.pdbx_description
1 polymer ?
#
loop_
_entity_poly.entity_id
_entity_poly.type
_entity_poly.pdbx_seq_one_letter_code
_entity_poly.pdbx_strand_id
1 'polypeptide(L)'
;GKRVYRCINQVIQKTKPNNIILLESTTNSHLYLDEFLLLHMPKSSSIEKRSFELLASQMDVLLKTDTNLEFDRLLLIVGPWLSRLKSEALDYELMRCSDWPNRQIIVLDQGLRIANEISTLVRSVPAAHHYKNLAINKHNLVGLYKLSILLKSIQVNMNKHELFISSIILKVEHFIRARWRQLFNQLQKRQVSMKYSERKMDLSSIHELSSLVARSELLSSNMGRILQSICLSMLLPVLDQKELHDLNQLMDLMRWQFLDRLHAYTDCSHLYWHIPTIGVYYNY
;
A
#
# COMPACT_ATOMS: atom_id res chain seq x y z
N GLY A 1 -16.91 22.23 -12.73
CA GLY A 1 -16.24 23.31 -11.96
C GLY A 1 -15.97 22.92 -10.52
N LYS A 2 -16.87 23.28 -9.58
CA LYS A 2 -16.62 23.19 -8.12
C LYS A 2 -16.35 21.78 -7.56
N ARG A 3 -16.98 20.71 -8.08
CA ARG A 3 -16.73 19.32 -7.64
C ARG A 3 -15.34 18.82 -8.06
N VAL A 4 -14.96 19.06 -9.32
CA VAL A 4 -13.64 18.70 -9.86
C VAL A 4 -12.52 19.40 -9.08
N TYR A 5 -12.69 20.70 -8.79
CA TYR A 5 -11.75 21.46 -7.96
C TYR A 5 -11.60 20.91 -6.54
N ARG A 6 -12.70 20.51 -5.88
CA ARG A 6 -12.63 19.84 -4.57
C ARG A 6 -11.90 18.51 -4.62
N CYS A 7 -12.17 17.69 -5.65
CA CYS A 7 -11.47 16.41 -5.83
C CYS A 7 -9.98 16.63 -6.07
N ILE A 8 -9.59 17.60 -6.89
CA ILE A 8 -8.19 17.93 -7.16
C ILE A 8 -7.48 18.42 -5.89
N ASN A 9 -8.09 19.33 -5.12
CA ASN A 9 -7.52 19.77 -3.85
C ASN A 9 -7.40 18.62 -2.84
N GLN A 10 -8.35 17.68 -2.82
CA GLN A 10 -8.24 16.48 -2.01
C GLN A 10 -7.12 15.55 -2.47
N VAL A 11 -6.88 15.43 -3.78
CA VAL A 11 -5.75 14.68 -4.34
C VAL A 11 -4.44 15.34 -3.92
N ILE A 12 -4.27 16.65 -4.15
CA ILE A 12 -3.07 17.42 -3.75
C ILE A 12 -2.81 17.32 -2.24
N GLN A 13 -3.87 17.36 -1.42
CA GLN A 13 -3.76 17.20 0.04
C GLN A 13 -3.48 15.76 0.48
N LYS A 14 -3.79 14.75 -0.35
CA LYS A 14 -3.50 13.34 -0.05
C LYS A 14 -2.14 12.90 -0.60
N THR A 15 -1.67 13.48 -1.70
CA THR A 15 -0.31 13.32 -2.25
C THR A 15 0.73 14.16 -1.50
N LYS A 16 0.42 14.56 -0.26
CA LYS A 16 1.17 15.50 0.57
C LYS A 16 2.70 15.31 0.67
N PRO A 17 3.31 14.11 0.52
CA PRO A 17 4.76 14.08 0.53
C PRO A 17 5.40 14.60 -0.77
N ASN A 18 4.82 14.35 -1.96
CA ASN A 18 5.54 14.54 -3.22
C ASN A 18 4.65 15.17 -4.33
N ASN A 19 5.17 16.16 -5.05
CA ASN A 19 4.59 16.70 -6.30
C ASN A 19 4.65 15.69 -7.48
N ILE A 20 5.15 14.48 -7.21
CA ILE A 20 5.34 13.41 -8.19
C ILE A 20 4.40 12.27 -7.82
N ILE A 21 3.46 11.95 -8.71
CA ILE A 21 2.72 10.70 -8.65
C ILE A 21 3.50 9.67 -9.48
N LEU A 22 3.99 8.65 -8.79
CA LEU A 22 4.64 7.50 -9.40
C LEU A 22 3.53 6.58 -9.95
N LEU A 23 3.47 6.40 -11.26
CA LEU A 23 2.55 5.44 -11.87
C LEU A 23 3.14 4.03 -11.71
N GLU A 24 2.33 3.06 -11.32
CA GLU A 24 2.73 1.65 -11.11
C GLU A 24 3.02 0.95 -12.45
N SER A 25 4.08 1.38 -13.12
CA SER A 25 4.60 0.76 -14.33
C SER A 25 6.10 0.52 -14.18
N THR A 26 6.61 -0.52 -14.83
CA THR A 26 8.05 -0.81 -14.95
C THR A 26 8.82 0.24 -15.77
N THR A 27 8.13 1.28 -16.26
CA THR A 27 8.67 2.38 -17.06
C THR A 27 8.81 3.66 -16.23
N ASN A 28 9.53 4.64 -16.77
CA ASN A 28 9.73 5.98 -16.21
C ASN A 28 8.48 6.88 -16.30
N SER A 29 7.30 6.32 -15.98
CA SER A 29 6.04 7.04 -16.12
C SER A 29 5.76 7.80 -14.83
N HIS A 30 6.07 9.09 -14.85
CA HIS A 30 5.77 10.00 -13.75
C HIS A 30 4.67 10.96 -14.17
N LEU A 31 3.73 11.19 -13.26
CA LEU A 31 2.76 12.27 -13.40
C LEU A 31 3.16 13.41 -12.47
N TYR A 32 3.65 14.49 -13.06
CA TYR A 32 3.96 15.73 -12.37
C TYR A 32 2.67 16.53 -12.21
N LEU A 33 2.28 16.79 -10.96
CA LEU A 33 0.98 17.40 -10.69
C LEU A 33 0.92 18.85 -11.18
N ASP A 34 2.02 19.59 -11.09
CA ASP A 34 2.13 20.94 -11.63
C ASP A 34 1.91 20.97 -13.15
N GLU A 35 2.59 20.12 -13.91
CA GLU A 35 2.43 20.03 -15.36
C GLU A 35 1.02 19.59 -15.76
N PHE A 36 0.50 18.54 -15.12
CA PHE A 36 -0.85 18.03 -15.38
C PHE A 36 -1.92 19.10 -15.12
N LEU A 37 -1.80 19.82 -14.00
CA LEU A 37 -2.75 20.89 -13.66
C LEU A 37 -2.64 22.07 -14.63
N LEU A 38 -1.44 22.44 -15.08
CA LEU A 38 -1.27 23.50 -16.07
C LEU A 38 -1.90 23.15 -17.43
N LEU A 39 -1.79 21.90 -17.87
CA LEU A 39 -2.29 21.45 -19.17
C LEU A 39 -3.81 21.22 -19.21
N HIS A 40 -4.37 20.66 -18.13
CA HIS A 40 -5.75 20.17 -18.15
C HIS A 40 -6.75 21.03 -17.38
N MET A 41 -6.30 22.07 -16.67
CA MET A 41 -7.21 22.94 -15.94
C MET A 41 -7.74 24.07 -16.82
N PRO A 42 -9.05 24.39 -16.74
CA PRO A 42 -9.60 25.52 -17.46
C PRO A 42 -8.87 26.80 -17.06
N LYS A 43 -8.49 27.65 -18.03
CA LYS A 43 -7.86 28.96 -17.77
C LYS A 43 -8.70 29.89 -16.88
N SER A 44 -10.00 29.59 -16.72
CA SER A 44 -10.95 30.27 -15.85
C SER A 44 -10.98 29.72 -14.41
N SER A 45 -10.30 28.61 -14.12
CA SER A 45 -10.21 28.07 -12.78
C SER A 45 -9.11 28.78 -12.01
N SER A 46 -9.51 29.58 -11.02
CA SER A 46 -8.61 30.21 -10.06
C SER A 46 -8.01 29.16 -9.13
N ILE A 47 -7.12 28.32 -9.64
CA ILE A 47 -6.19 27.60 -8.78
C ILE A 47 -5.32 28.70 -8.14
N GLU A 48 -5.32 28.75 -6.82
CA GLU A 48 -4.55 29.76 -6.09
C GLU A 48 -3.07 29.58 -6.43
N LYS A 49 -2.36 30.68 -6.72
CA LYS A 49 -0.90 30.68 -6.91
C LYS A 49 -0.18 29.90 -5.80
N ARG A 50 -0.73 30.00 -4.58
CA ARG A 50 -0.31 29.27 -3.37
C ARG A 50 -0.25 27.75 -3.54
N SER A 51 -1.15 27.14 -4.32
CA SER A 51 -1.14 25.70 -4.57
C SER A 51 0.03 25.30 -5.48
N PHE A 52 0.35 26.11 -6.50
CA PHE A 52 1.52 25.88 -7.34
C PHE A 52 2.83 26.16 -6.60
N GLU A 53 2.87 27.19 -5.75
CA GLU A 53 4.01 27.46 -4.87
C GLU A 53 4.27 26.29 -3.91
N LEU A 54 3.22 25.66 -3.37
CA LEU A 54 3.35 24.47 -2.54
C LEU A 54 3.96 23.30 -3.33
N LEU A 55 3.45 23.02 -4.53
CA LEU A 55 3.98 21.94 -5.39
C LEU A 55 5.46 22.19 -5.79
N ALA A 56 5.81 23.44 -6.08
CA ALA A 56 7.19 23.83 -6.34
C ALA A 56 8.07 23.64 -5.10
N SER A 57 7.61 24.05 -3.92
CA SER A 57 8.35 23.86 -2.66
C SER A 57 8.60 22.38 -2.34
N GLN A 58 7.64 21.49 -2.62
CA GLN A 58 7.80 20.04 -2.44
C GLN A 58 8.88 19.48 -3.38
N MET A 59 8.92 19.97 -4.62
CA MET A 59 9.97 19.60 -5.57
C MET A 59 11.36 20.08 -5.09
N ASP A 60 11.44 21.31 -4.58
CA ASP A 60 12.69 21.85 -4.03
C ASP A 60 13.18 21.06 -2.81
N VAL A 61 12.27 20.58 -1.96
CA VAL A 61 12.62 19.69 -0.84
C VAL A 61 13.24 18.40 -1.38
N LEU A 62 12.63 17.76 -2.38
CA LEU A 62 13.16 16.52 -2.98
C LEU A 62 14.56 16.72 -3.56
N LEU A 63 14.80 17.81 -4.29
CA LEU A 63 16.11 18.14 -4.88
C LEU A 63 17.19 18.43 -3.83
N LYS A 64 16.80 18.93 -2.66
CA LYS A 64 17.71 19.24 -1.55
C LYS A 64 17.91 18.08 -0.57
N THR A 65 17.19 16.97 -0.76
CA THR A 65 17.33 15.78 0.09
C THR A 65 18.77 15.28 0.09
N ASP A 66 19.38 15.16 1.28
CA ASP A 66 20.64 14.44 1.45
C ASP A 66 20.35 12.95 1.64
N THR A 67 20.57 12.19 0.58
CA THR A 67 20.26 10.75 0.57
C THR A 67 21.21 9.92 1.43
N ASN A 68 22.40 10.42 1.79
CA ASN A 68 23.25 9.72 2.76
C ASN A 68 22.73 9.91 4.18
N LEU A 69 22.28 11.12 4.52
CA LEU A 69 21.63 11.37 5.82
C LEU A 69 20.38 10.50 5.99
N GLU A 70 19.55 10.42 4.94
CA GLU A 70 18.37 9.55 4.96
C GLU A 70 18.74 8.07 5.06
N PHE A 71 19.82 7.63 4.39
CA PHE A 71 20.35 6.28 4.55
C PHE A 71 20.73 5.98 6.00
N ASP A 72 21.50 6.86 6.65
CA ASP A 72 21.93 6.67 8.04
C ASP A 72 20.73 6.61 9.00
N ARG A 73 19.74 7.50 8.81
CA ARG A 73 18.48 7.49 9.57
C ARG A 73 17.73 6.17 9.39
N LEU A 74 17.54 5.73 8.15
CA LEU A 74 16.77 4.51 7.85
C LEU A 74 17.52 3.25 8.28
N LEU A 75 18.84 3.23 8.21
CA LEU A 75 19.66 2.13 8.70
C LEU A 75 19.46 1.89 10.21
N LEU A 76 19.38 2.96 11.01
CA LEU A 76 19.07 2.90 12.44
C LEU A 76 17.67 2.35 12.75
N ILE A 77 16.74 2.40 11.79
CA ILE A 77 15.38 1.86 11.92
C ILE A 77 15.35 0.39 11.46
N VAL A 78 15.99 0.09 10.33
CA VAL A 78 16.00 -1.26 9.73
C VAL A 78 16.69 -2.27 10.62
N GLY A 79 17.80 -1.91 11.26
CA GLY A 79 18.56 -2.82 12.13
C GLY A 79 17.73 -3.42 13.27
N PRO A 80 17.14 -2.59 14.17
CA PRO A 80 16.27 -3.06 15.24
C PRO A 80 15.05 -3.83 14.73
N TRP A 81 14.46 -3.37 13.63
CA TRP A 81 13.32 -4.04 13.01
C TRP A 81 13.67 -5.45 12.53
N LEU A 82 14.82 -5.65 11.88
CA LEU A 82 15.30 -6.98 11.45
C LEU A 82 15.52 -7.92 12.64
N SER A 83 16.09 -7.42 13.73
CA SER A 83 16.26 -8.20 14.96
C SER A 83 14.92 -8.64 15.54
N ARG A 84 13.93 -7.74 15.54
CA ARG A 84 12.57 -8.05 15.99
C ARG A 84 11.90 -9.09 15.09
N LEU A 85 12.01 -8.94 13.77
CA LEU A 85 11.48 -9.92 12.81
C LEU A 85 12.03 -11.33 13.06
N LYS A 86 13.35 -11.43 13.27
CA LYS A 86 14.00 -12.71 13.58
C LYS A 86 13.53 -13.30 14.91
N SER A 87 13.39 -12.48 15.94
CA SER A 87 12.89 -12.91 17.24
C SER A 87 11.48 -13.51 17.12
N GLU A 88 10.57 -12.79 16.46
CA GLU A 88 9.18 -13.24 16.26
C GLU A 88 9.09 -14.50 15.38
N ALA A 89 10.07 -14.69 14.47
CA ALA A 89 10.15 -15.88 13.63
C ALA A 89 10.66 -17.14 14.35
N LEU A 90 11.47 -16.96 15.40
CA LEU A 90 12.07 -18.06 16.16
C LEU A 90 11.21 -18.49 17.37
N ASP A 91 10.33 -17.62 17.86
CA ASP A 91 9.58 -17.86 19.09
C ASP A 91 8.39 -18.83 18.87
N TYR A 92 8.60 -20.11 19.16
CA TYR A 92 7.59 -21.15 19.02
C TYR A 92 6.61 -21.19 20.22
N GLU A 93 7.03 -20.70 21.40
CA GLU A 93 6.27 -20.85 22.65
C GLU A 93 5.09 -19.87 22.77
N LEU A 94 5.19 -18.70 22.14
CA LEU A 94 4.13 -17.68 22.14
C LEU A 94 2.95 -18.00 21.20
N MET A 95 3.00 -19.08 20.42
CA MET A 95 1.88 -19.52 19.56
C MET A 95 0.57 -19.80 20.30
N ARG A 96 0.59 -19.88 21.64
CA ARG A 96 -0.58 -20.13 22.50
C ARG A 96 -1.26 -18.86 23.01
N CYS A 97 -0.70 -17.68 22.77
CA CYS A 97 -1.27 -16.41 23.24
C CYS A 97 -2.23 -15.83 22.18
N SER A 98 -3.43 -15.40 22.58
CA SER A 98 -4.45 -14.86 21.65
C SER A 98 -4.00 -13.60 20.89
N ASP A 99 -3.04 -12.85 21.44
CA ASP A 99 -2.54 -11.59 20.87
C ASP A 99 -1.33 -11.79 19.94
N TRP A 100 -0.83 -13.01 19.84
CA TRP A 100 0.34 -13.37 19.04
C TRP A 100 0.23 -12.97 17.55
N PRO A 101 -0.90 -13.19 16.84
CA PRO A 101 -1.02 -12.80 15.43
C PRO A 101 -0.91 -11.28 15.23
N ASN A 102 -1.45 -10.50 16.16
CA ASN A 102 -1.45 -9.03 16.05
C ASN A 102 -0.02 -8.47 16.13
N ARG A 103 0.82 -9.01 17.01
CA ARG A 103 2.23 -8.59 17.14
C ARG A 103 3.01 -8.86 15.85
N GLN A 104 2.82 -10.04 15.27
CA GLN A 104 3.49 -10.44 14.04
C GLN A 104 3.05 -9.59 12.84
N ILE A 105 1.75 -9.32 12.71
CA ILE A 105 1.20 -8.42 11.68
C ILE A 105 1.79 -7.02 11.82
N ILE A 106 1.91 -6.49 13.05
CA ILE A 106 2.51 -5.17 13.29
C ILE A 106 3.97 -5.13 12.81
N VAL A 107 4.76 -6.17 13.09
CA VAL A 107 6.17 -6.23 12.66
C VAL A 107 6.28 -6.30 11.14
N LEU A 108 5.39 -7.06 10.48
CA LEU A 108 5.32 -7.11 9.02
C LEU A 108 4.87 -5.78 8.40
N ASP A 109 3.85 -5.13 8.96
CA ASP A 109 3.37 -3.81 8.50
C ASP A 109 4.44 -2.73 8.67
N GLN A 110 5.18 -2.75 9.78
CA GLN A 110 6.35 -1.88 9.98
C GLN A 110 7.39 -2.09 8.87
N GLY A 111 7.67 -3.35 8.51
CA GLY A 111 8.58 -3.68 7.41
C GLY A 111 8.13 -3.11 6.08
N LEU A 112 6.83 -3.25 5.75
CA LEU A 112 6.26 -2.66 4.53
C LEU A 112 6.36 -1.14 4.52
N ARG A 113 6.11 -0.48 5.66
CA ARG A 113 6.22 0.98 5.76
C ARG A 113 7.65 1.46 5.52
N ILE A 114 8.63 0.81 6.15
CA ILE A 114 10.05 1.13 5.97
C ILE A 114 10.47 0.89 4.50
N ALA A 115 10.06 -0.24 3.92
CA ALA A 115 10.34 -0.54 2.51
C ALA A 115 9.71 0.50 1.57
N ASN A 116 8.46 0.91 1.84
CA ASN A 116 7.77 1.95 1.06
C ASN A 116 8.46 3.31 1.18
N GLU A 117 8.92 3.68 2.38
CA GLU A 117 9.66 4.93 2.62
C GLU A 117 10.97 4.97 1.83
N ILE A 118 11.77 3.90 1.91
CA ILE A 118 13.00 3.78 1.12
C ILE A 118 12.69 3.79 -0.38
N SER A 119 11.70 3.01 -0.82
CA SER A 119 11.27 2.94 -2.23
C SER A 119 10.85 4.30 -2.77
N THR A 120 10.11 5.06 -1.96
CA THR A 120 9.66 6.41 -2.29
C THR A 120 10.86 7.33 -2.50
N LEU A 121 11.88 7.29 -1.65
CA LEU A 121 13.10 8.09 -1.83
C LEU A 121 13.86 7.68 -3.09
N VAL A 122 14.08 6.37 -3.28
CA VAL A 122 14.81 5.81 -4.43
C VAL A 122 14.13 6.15 -5.76
N ARG A 123 12.80 6.26 -5.79
CA ARG A 123 12.03 6.66 -6.98
C ARG A 123 11.92 8.17 -7.15
N SER A 124 11.54 8.89 -6.09
CA SER A 124 11.18 10.31 -6.19
C SER A 124 12.37 11.24 -6.38
N VAL A 125 13.53 10.94 -5.78
CA VAL A 125 14.72 11.79 -5.90
C VAL A 125 15.25 11.79 -7.36
N PRO A 126 15.49 10.63 -8.01
CA PRO A 126 15.87 10.63 -9.43
C PRO A 126 14.80 11.24 -10.34
N ALA A 127 13.52 10.97 -10.07
CA ALA A 127 12.41 11.55 -10.84
C ALA A 127 12.36 13.08 -10.77
N ALA A 128 12.65 13.67 -9.61
CA ALA A 128 12.71 15.12 -9.42
C ALA A 128 13.88 15.75 -10.20
N HIS A 129 15.06 15.13 -10.13
CA HIS A 129 16.23 15.55 -10.89
C HIS A 129 16.02 15.45 -12.41
N HIS A 130 15.41 14.35 -12.85
CA HIS A 130 15.05 14.16 -14.25
C HIS A 130 14.07 15.24 -14.74
N TYR A 131 13.01 15.51 -13.98
CA TYR A 131 12.02 16.54 -14.32
C TYR A 131 12.62 17.93 -14.51
N LYS A 132 13.56 18.30 -13.63
CA LYS A 132 14.24 19.60 -13.71
C LYS A 132 15.44 19.61 -14.64
N ASN A 133 15.75 18.49 -15.31
CA ASN A 133 16.96 18.32 -16.12
C ASN A 133 18.24 18.70 -15.35
N LEU A 134 18.31 18.30 -14.07
CA LEU A 134 19.46 18.56 -13.19
C LEU A 134 20.22 17.27 -12.91
N ALA A 135 21.55 17.29 -13.04
CA ALA A 135 22.38 16.17 -12.63
C ALA A 135 22.29 15.94 -11.10
N ILE A 136 22.27 14.68 -10.69
CA ILE A 136 22.33 14.30 -9.26
C ILE A 136 23.78 14.37 -8.83
N ASN A 137 24.12 15.07 -7.74
CA ASN A 137 25.51 15.12 -7.29
C ASN A 137 26.05 13.71 -6.89
N LYS A 138 27.37 13.50 -7.02
CA LYS A 138 28.00 12.19 -6.72
C LYS A 138 27.74 11.70 -5.28
N HIS A 139 27.68 12.62 -4.32
CA HIS A 139 27.36 12.32 -2.92
C HIS A 139 25.98 11.66 -2.79
N ASN A 140 24.94 12.30 -3.33
CA ASN A 140 23.58 11.78 -3.30
C ASN A 140 23.42 10.52 -4.15
N LEU A 141 24.17 10.42 -5.24
CA LEU A 141 24.15 9.20 -6.04
C LEU A 141 24.63 7.98 -5.24
N VAL A 142 25.70 8.13 -4.46
CA VAL A 142 26.19 7.08 -3.54
C VAL A 142 25.13 6.75 -2.49
N GLY A 143 24.44 7.75 -1.93
CA GLY A 143 23.35 7.54 -0.97
C GLY A 143 22.19 6.74 -1.56
N LEU A 144 21.77 7.05 -2.80
CA LEU A 144 20.74 6.30 -3.53
C LEU A 144 21.11 4.83 -3.76
N TYR A 145 22.37 4.54 -4.10
CA TYR A 145 22.84 3.16 -4.23
C TYR A 145 22.80 2.42 -2.89
N LYS A 146 23.24 3.05 -1.79
CA LYS A 146 23.15 2.46 -0.45
C LYS A 146 21.70 2.19 -0.03
N LEU A 147 20.77 3.12 -0.29
CA LEU A 147 19.34 2.94 -0.06
C LEU A 147 18.76 1.77 -0.89
N SER A 148 19.19 1.64 -2.15
CA SER A 148 18.78 0.53 -3.01
C SER A 148 19.27 -0.83 -2.47
N ILE A 149 20.51 -0.90 -1.99
CA ILE A 149 21.07 -2.09 -1.32
C ILE A 149 20.31 -2.40 -0.03
N LEU A 150 19.96 -1.38 0.76
CA LEU A 150 19.18 -1.55 1.99
C LEU A 150 17.79 -2.13 1.69
N LEU A 151 17.13 -1.64 0.65
CA LEU A 151 15.83 -2.14 0.18
C LEU A 151 15.92 -3.61 -0.27
N LYS A 152 16.96 -3.98 -1.02
CA LYS A 152 17.21 -5.38 -1.39
C LYS A 152 17.55 -6.25 -0.20
N SER A 153 18.22 -5.70 0.81
CA SER A 153 18.49 -6.41 2.06
C SER A 153 17.20 -6.72 2.82
N ILE A 154 16.23 -5.80 2.85
CA ILE A 154 14.89 -6.05 3.38
C ILE A 154 14.21 -7.19 2.61
N GLN A 155 14.22 -7.14 1.28
CA GLN A 155 13.64 -8.18 0.42
C GLN A 155 14.26 -9.56 0.71
N VAL A 156 15.59 -9.65 0.74
CA VAL A 156 16.31 -10.90 0.99
C VAL A 156 16.00 -11.46 2.39
N ASN A 157 15.95 -10.61 3.43
CA ASN A 157 15.61 -11.09 4.78
C ASN A 157 14.15 -11.57 4.85
N MET A 158 13.22 -10.87 4.19
CA MET A 158 11.84 -11.33 4.09
C MET A 158 11.72 -12.68 3.40
N ASN A 159 12.40 -12.86 2.27
CA ASN A 159 12.40 -14.15 1.55
C ASN A 159 13.03 -15.28 2.40
N LYS A 160 14.06 -14.98 3.20
CA LYS A 160 14.63 -15.98 4.14
C LYS A 160 13.63 -16.42 5.21
N HIS A 161 12.66 -15.58 5.54
CA HIS A 161 11.60 -15.87 6.51
C HIS A 161 10.25 -16.13 5.83
N GLU A 162 10.23 -16.53 4.55
CA GLU A 162 9.01 -16.72 3.77
C GLU A 162 8.02 -17.69 4.42
N LEU A 163 8.49 -18.83 4.96
CA LEU A 163 7.61 -19.80 5.63
C LEU A 163 6.91 -19.19 6.84
N PHE A 164 7.63 -18.39 7.63
CA PHE A 164 7.07 -17.67 8.76
C PHE A 164 6.00 -16.67 8.31
N ILE A 165 6.31 -15.86 7.30
CA ILE A 165 5.38 -14.87 6.72
C ILE A 165 4.14 -15.56 6.17
N SER A 166 4.30 -16.63 5.39
CA SER A 166 3.21 -17.43 4.83
C SER A 166 2.31 -18.00 5.93
N SER A 167 2.89 -18.45 7.05
CA SER A 167 2.11 -18.92 8.20
C SER A 167 1.25 -17.81 8.81
N ILE A 168 1.74 -16.56 8.84
CA ILE A 168 0.98 -15.41 9.35
C ILE A 168 -0.14 -15.05 8.37
N ILE A 169 0.16 -15.00 7.07
CA ILE A 169 -0.84 -14.73 6.03
C ILE A 169 -1.99 -15.73 6.12
N LEU A 170 -1.68 -17.03 6.23
CA LEU A 170 -2.70 -18.06 6.40
C LEU A 170 -3.54 -17.86 7.67
N LYS A 171 -2.92 -17.51 8.80
CA LYS A 171 -3.64 -17.21 10.05
C LYS A 171 -4.57 -16.00 9.89
N VAL A 172 -4.12 -14.94 9.23
CA VAL A 172 -4.94 -13.76 8.93
C VAL A 172 -6.11 -14.13 8.02
N GLU A 173 -5.87 -14.92 6.97
CA GLU A 173 -6.94 -15.41 6.10
C GLU A 173 -7.94 -16.27 6.89
N HIS A 174 -7.50 -17.17 7.77
CA HIS A 174 -8.38 -17.94 8.63
C HIS A 174 -9.21 -17.07 9.56
N PHE A 175 -8.60 -16.04 10.16
CA PHE A 175 -9.31 -15.07 10.99
C PHE A 175 -10.38 -14.30 10.20
N ILE A 176 -10.03 -13.83 9.00
CA ILE A 176 -10.94 -13.19 8.05
C ILE A 176 -12.11 -14.13 7.72
N ARG A 177 -11.84 -15.40 7.36
CA ARG A 177 -12.90 -16.41 7.08
C ARG A 177 -13.81 -16.62 8.28
N ALA A 178 -13.26 -16.70 9.50
CA ALA A 178 -14.04 -16.91 10.71
C ALA A 178 -14.96 -15.72 11.00
N ARG A 179 -14.44 -14.50 10.92
CA ARG A 179 -15.21 -13.26 11.09
C ARG A 179 -16.27 -13.08 10.00
N TRP A 180 -15.93 -13.42 8.76
CA TRP A 180 -16.86 -13.43 7.65
C TRP A 180 -18.03 -14.37 7.95
N ARG A 181 -17.76 -15.65 8.29
CA ARG A 181 -18.81 -16.61 8.67
C ARG A 181 -19.66 -16.13 9.84
N GLN A 182 -19.06 -15.50 10.84
CA GLN A 182 -19.79 -14.95 11.99
C GLN A 182 -20.80 -13.87 11.58
N LEU A 183 -20.39 -12.93 10.73
CA LEU A 183 -21.27 -11.88 10.20
C LEU A 183 -22.44 -12.50 9.44
N PHE A 184 -22.18 -13.52 8.62
CA PHE A 184 -23.25 -14.23 7.90
C PHE A 184 -24.20 -15.02 8.80
N ASN A 185 -23.69 -15.66 9.85
CA ASN A 185 -24.53 -16.34 10.82
C ASN A 185 -25.45 -15.35 11.57
N GLN A 186 -25.00 -14.13 11.82
CA GLN A 186 -25.82 -13.07 12.41
C GLN A 186 -26.93 -12.63 11.44
N LEU A 187 -26.58 -12.41 10.17
CA LEU A 187 -27.54 -12.07 9.12
C LEU A 187 -28.62 -13.16 8.94
N GLN A 188 -28.22 -14.43 8.95
CA GLN A 188 -29.14 -15.56 8.85
C GLN A 188 -30.10 -15.63 10.04
N LYS A 189 -29.59 -15.43 11.27
CA LYS A 189 -30.45 -15.37 12.48
C LYS A 189 -31.49 -14.25 12.40
N ARG A 190 -31.10 -13.08 11.87
CA ARG A 190 -32.01 -11.95 11.64
C ARG A 190 -33.04 -12.24 10.54
N GLN A 191 -32.72 -13.08 9.57
CA GLN A 191 -33.65 -13.46 8.50
C GLN A 191 -34.77 -14.39 8.99
N VAL A 192 -34.46 -15.33 9.90
CA VAL A 192 -35.44 -16.27 10.46
C VAL A 192 -36.57 -15.53 11.20
N SER A 193 -36.31 -14.34 11.77
CA SER A 193 -37.30 -13.53 12.49
C SER A 193 -38.15 -12.60 11.61
N MET A 194 -37.84 -12.42 10.32
CA MET A 194 -38.56 -11.53 9.41
C MET A 194 -39.64 -12.28 8.60
N LYS A 195 -40.87 -11.73 8.50
CA LYS A 195 -41.94 -12.29 7.63
C LYS A 195 -41.53 -12.24 6.15
N TYR A 196 -42.04 -13.18 5.34
CA TYR A 196 -41.68 -13.35 3.92
C TYR A 196 -41.78 -12.03 3.14
N SER A 197 -40.67 -11.58 2.55
CA SER A 197 -40.61 -10.46 1.60
C SER A 197 -39.66 -10.86 0.48
N GLU A 198 -39.82 -10.31 -0.72
CA GLU A 198 -38.96 -10.58 -1.90
C GLU A 198 -37.45 -10.44 -1.60
N ARG A 199 -37.07 -9.57 -0.64
CA ARG A 199 -35.68 -9.47 -0.14
C ARG A 199 -35.10 -10.78 0.40
N LYS A 200 -35.92 -11.79 0.74
CA LYS A 200 -35.45 -13.10 1.21
C LYS A 200 -34.77 -13.92 0.11
N MET A 201 -35.16 -13.75 -1.16
CA MET A 201 -34.60 -14.51 -2.28
C MET A 201 -33.16 -14.05 -2.60
N ASP A 202 -32.89 -12.76 -2.43
CA ASP A 202 -31.54 -12.19 -2.59
C ASP A 202 -30.60 -12.59 -1.45
N LEU A 203 -31.12 -12.83 -0.24
CA LEU A 203 -30.31 -13.26 0.91
C LEU A 203 -29.85 -14.72 0.82
N SER A 204 -30.60 -15.61 0.18
CA SER A 204 -30.16 -16.99 -0.08
C SER A 204 -29.00 -17.05 -1.07
N SER A 205 -29.04 -16.28 -2.15
CA SER A 205 -27.93 -16.20 -3.12
C SER A 205 -26.70 -15.54 -2.50
N ILE A 206 -26.89 -14.52 -1.65
CA ILE A 206 -25.83 -13.93 -0.82
C ILE A 206 -25.20 -14.99 0.10
N HIS A 207 -26.00 -15.88 0.70
CA HIS A 207 -25.49 -16.95 1.56
C HIS A 207 -24.69 -18.01 0.79
N GLU A 208 -25.18 -18.44 -0.38
CA GLU A 208 -24.44 -19.36 -1.25
C GLU A 208 -23.11 -18.76 -1.70
N LEU A 209 -23.11 -17.50 -2.15
CA LEU A 209 -21.88 -16.80 -2.55
C LEU A 209 -20.91 -16.59 -1.38
N SER A 210 -21.43 -16.31 -0.20
CA SER A 210 -20.62 -16.24 1.01
C SER A 210 -20.00 -17.58 1.38
N SER A 211 -20.74 -18.68 1.21
CA SER A 211 -20.22 -20.02 1.44
C SER A 211 -19.09 -20.34 0.45
N LEU A 212 -19.21 -19.88 -0.80
CA LEU A 212 -18.16 -20.00 -1.82
C LEU A 212 -16.93 -19.15 -1.46
N VAL A 213 -17.11 -17.90 -1.03
CA VAL A 213 -16.02 -17.04 -0.53
C VAL A 213 -15.28 -17.71 0.64
N ALA A 214 -16.03 -18.25 1.61
CA ALA A 214 -15.48 -18.87 2.80
C ALA A 214 -14.85 -20.26 2.56
N ARG A 215 -15.12 -20.88 1.40
CA ARG A 215 -14.53 -22.15 0.93
C ARG A 215 -13.39 -21.94 -0.07
N SER A 216 -13.19 -20.73 -0.58
CA SER A 216 -12.07 -20.44 -1.48
C SER A 216 -10.72 -20.77 -0.83
N GLU A 217 -9.84 -21.44 -1.57
CA GLU A 217 -8.53 -21.91 -1.11
C GLU A 217 -7.65 -20.76 -0.61
N LEU A 218 -7.67 -19.62 -1.32
CA LEU A 218 -7.05 -18.36 -0.91
C LEU A 218 -8.01 -17.20 -1.17
N LEU A 219 -8.38 -16.49 -0.11
CA LEU A 219 -9.17 -15.25 -0.19
C LEU A 219 -8.41 -14.17 -0.97
N SER A 220 -7.08 -14.21 -0.91
CA SER A 220 -6.17 -13.31 -1.61
C SER A 220 -6.06 -13.58 -3.12
N SER A 221 -6.55 -14.71 -3.62
CA SER A 221 -6.55 -15.03 -5.06
C SER A 221 -7.47 -14.10 -5.87
N ASN A 222 -7.20 -13.94 -7.17
CA ASN A 222 -8.05 -13.13 -8.06
C ASN A 222 -9.51 -13.58 -8.04
N MET A 223 -9.76 -14.88 -8.08
CA MET A 223 -11.11 -15.43 -8.00
C MET A 223 -11.75 -15.17 -6.64
N GLY A 224 -11.00 -15.35 -5.54
CA GLY A 224 -11.44 -15.02 -4.19
C GLY A 224 -11.85 -13.54 -4.06
N ARG A 225 -11.05 -12.63 -4.61
CA ARG A 225 -11.32 -11.18 -4.64
C ARG A 225 -12.58 -10.84 -5.44
N ILE A 226 -12.78 -11.47 -6.59
CA ILE A 226 -13.99 -11.28 -7.42
C ILE A 226 -15.23 -11.74 -6.65
N LEU A 227 -15.20 -12.96 -6.10
CA LEU A 227 -16.32 -13.51 -5.33
C LEU A 227 -16.64 -12.64 -4.10
N GLN A 228 -15.62 -12.15 -3.40
CA GLN A 228 -15.79 -11.19 -2.30
C GLN A 228 -16.45 -9.90 -2.79
N SER A 229 -15.95 -9.30 -3.86
CA SER A 229 -16.48 -8.04 -4.41
C SER A 229 -17.96 -8.16 -4.78
N ILE A 230 -18.34 -9.26 -5.43
CA ILE A 230 -19.73 -9.56 -5.78
C ILE A 230 -20.57 -9.71 -4.50
N CYS A 231 -20.11 -10.53 -3.56
CA CYS A 231 -20.82 -10.78 -2.30
C CYS A 231 -21.00 -9.49 -1.47
N LEU A 232 -19.96 -8.66 -1.36
CA LEU A 232 -20.00 -7.35 -0.68
C LEU A 232 -21.01 -6.40 -1.31
N SER A 233 -21.07 -6.34 -2.63
CA SER A 233 -21.99 -5.45 -3.36
C SER A 233 -23.45 -5.77 -3.04
N MET A 234 -23.77 -7.05 -2.85
CA MET A 234 -25.12 -7.49 -2.44
C MET A 234 -25.36 -7.41 -0.94
N LEU A 235 -24.33 -7.48 -0.11
CA LEU A 235 -24.43 -7.35 1.34
C LEU A 235 -24.71 -5.91 1.77
N LEU A 236 -24.04 -4.91 1.18
CA LEU A 236 -24.08 -3.51 1.61
C LEU A 236 -25.49 -2.93 1.86
N PRO A 237 -26.51 -3.18 1.02
CA PRO A 237 -27.87 -2.68 1.24
C PRO A 237 -28.60 -3.34 2.44
N VAL A 238 -28.10 -4.48 2.91
CA VAL A 238 -28.75 -5.33 3.90
C VAL A 238 -28.14 -5.15 5.30
N LEU A 239 -26.90 -4.67 5.39
CA LEU A 239 -26.19 -4.51 6.66
C LEU A 239 -26.74 -3.35 7.48
N ASP A 240 -26.81 -3.54 8.80
CA ASP A 240 -27.00 -2.44 9.74
C ASP A 240 -25.68 -1.68 9.99
N GLN A 241 -25.73 -0.58 10.74
CA GLN A 241 -24.54 0.24 11.00
C GLN A 241 -23.43 -0.50 11.74
N LYS A 242 -23.78 -1.43 12.64
CA LYS A 242 -22.81 -2.18 13.43
C LYS A 242 -22.13 -3.24 12.55
N GLU A 243 -22.91 -3.99 11.79
CA GLU A 243 -22.43 -4.97 10.82
C GLU A 243 -21.57 -4.32 9.74
N LEU A 244 -21.94 -3.11 9.30
CA LEU A 244 -21.16 -2.33 8.34
C LEU A 244 -19.82 -1.86 8.94
N HIS A 245 -19.80 -1.49 10.22
CA HIS A 245 -18.55 -1.18 10.92
C HIS A 245 -17.65 -2.42 11.03
N ASP A 246 -18.19 -3.56 11.45
CA ASP A 246 -17.46 -4.82 11.55
C ASP A 246 -16.92 -5.27 10.18
N LEU A 247 -17.72 -5.10 9.12
CA LEU A 247 -17.31 -5.38 7.75
C LEU A 247 -16.16 -4.46 7.31
N ASN A 248 -16.21 -3.17 7.62
CA ASN A 248 -15.13 -2.24 7.26
C ASN A 248 -13.80 -2.62 7.92
N GLN A 249 -13.82 -3.02 9.20
CA GLN A 249 -12.61 -3.53 9.86
C GLN A 249 -12.06 -4.79 9.15
N LEU A 250 -12.96 -5.66 8.70
CA LEU A 250 -12.64 -6.87 7.94
C LEU A 250 -12.04 -6.54 6.55
N MET A 251 -12.58 -5.53 5.88
CA MET A 251 -12.08 -5.03 4.59
C MET A 251 -10.65 -4.48 4.70
N ASP A 252 -10.31 -3.80 5.79
CA ASP A 252 -8.96 -3.29 6.00
C ASP A 252 -7.94 -4.42 6.17
N LEU A 253 -8.32 -5.53 6.81
CA LEU A 253 -7.50 -6.75 6.89
C LEU A 253 -7.41 -7.47 5.55
N MET A 254 -8.49 -7.53 4.76
CA MET A 254 -8.45 -8.14 3.42
C MET A 254 -7.60 -7.36 2.42
N ARG A 255 -7.45 -6.04 2.63
CA ARG A 255 -6.55 -5.18 1.83
C ARG A 255 -5.07 -5.41 2.14
N TRP A 256 -4.75 -6.23 3.15
CA TRP A 256 -3.38 -6.55 3.54
C TRP A 256 -2.74 -7.53 2.54
N GLN A 257 -2.41 -7.03 1.35
CA GLN A 257 -1.72 -7.76 0.29
C GLN A 257 -0.20 -7.68 0.52
N PHE A 258 0.27 -8.40 1.53
CA PHE A 258 1.64 -8.26 2.01
C PHE A 258 2.68 -8.55 0.92
N LEU A 259 2.58 -9.69 0.23
CA LEU A 259 3.57 -10.10 -0.78
C LEU A 259 3.56 -9.16 -1.99
N ASP A 260 2.38 -8.84 -2.53
CA ASP A 260 2.24 -7.92 -3.67
C ASP A 260 2.87 -6.55 -3.34
N ARG A 261 2.60 -6.01 -2.13
CA ARG A 261 3.19 -4.74 -1.67
C ARG A 261 4.69 -4.84 -1.45
N LEU A 262 5.18 -5.94 -0.85
CA LEU A 262 6.61 -6.14 -0.64
C LEU A 262 7.35 -6.15 -1.98
N HIS A 263 6.83 -6.89 -2.97
CA HIS A 263 7.39 -6.90 -4.32
C HIS A 263 7.35 -5.50 -4.95
N ALA A 264 6.21 -4.83 -4.91
CA ALA A 264 6.04 -3.50 -5.49
C ALA A 264 6.99 -2.46 -4.86
N TYR A 265 7.16 -2.48 -3.54
CA TYR A 265 8.03 -1.55 -2.83
C TYR A 265 9.51 -1.88 -3.02
N THR A 266 9.88 -3.15 -3.11
CA THR A 266 11.28 -3.56 -3.27
C THR A 266 11.76 -3.60 -4.72
N ASP A 267 10.90 -3.28 -5.69
CA ASP A 267 11.28 -3.22 -7.10
C ASP A 267 12.11 -1.97 -7.44
N CYS A 268 13.33 -2.22 -7.91
CA CYS A 268 14.31 -1.23 -8.35
C CYS A 268 14.47 -1.16 -9.88
N SER A 269 13.66 -1.89 -10.66
CA SER A 269 13.73 -1.93 -12.13
C SER A 269 13.67 -0.53 -12.76
N HIS A 270 12.91 0.38 -12.16
CA HIS A 270 12.78 1.78 -12.56
C HIS A 270 14.11 2.56 -12.66
N LEU A 271 15.13 2.19 -11.87
CA LEU A 271 16.43 2.89 -11.89
C LEU A 271 17.12 2.83 -13.26
N TYR A 272 16.85 1.80 -14.05
CA TYR A 272 17.36 1.67 -15.42
C TYR A 272 16.98 2.88 -16.29
N TRP A 273 15.79 3.44 -16.10
CA TRP A 273 15.34 4.56 -16.93
C TRP A 273 15.89 5.91 -16.51
N HIS A 274 16.51 6.00 -15.32
CA HIS A 274 17.20 7.19 -14.85
C HIS A 274 18.69 7.22 -15.23
N ILE A 275 19.16 6.28 -16.06
CA ILE A 275 20.53 6.27 -16.61
C ILE A 275 20.93 7.62 -17.21
N PRO A 276 20.10 8.38 -17.95
CA PRO A 276 20.53 9.69 -18.47
C PRO A 276 20.89 10.71 -17.36
N THR A 277 20.32 10.57 -16.17
CA THR A 277 20.52 11.49 -15.03
C THR A 277 21.64 10.99 -14.11
N ILE A 278 21.78 9.67 -13.98
CA ILE A 278 22.76 8.97 -13.12
C ILE A 278 24.09 8.71 -13.86
N GLY A 279 23.99 8.39 -15.13
CA GLY A 279 25.06 7.95 -16.04
C GLY A 279 26.07 9.03 -16.40
N VAL A 280 25.78 10.30 -16.08
CA VAL A 280 26.72 11.43 -16.23
C VAL A 280 28.07 11.15 -15.55
N TYR A 281 28.09 10.31 -14.51
CA TYR A 281 29.31 9.93 -13.78
C TYR A 281 29.98 8.64 -14.28
N TYR A 282 29.35 7.93 -15.20
CA TYR A 282 29.77 6.60 -15.66
C TYR A 282 30.17 6.56 -17.15
N ASN A 283 30.30 7.72 -17.80
CA ASN A 283 30.65 7.84 -19.23
C ASN A 283 29.77 6.95 -20.14
N TYR A 284 28.45 7.07 -20.00
CA TYR A 284 27.47 6.59 -20.98
C TYR A 284 26.89 7.78 -21.76
#